data_AF-W1WZ79-F1
#
_entry.id   AF-W1WZ79-F1
#
_cell.length_a   1.000
_cell.length_b   1.000
_cell.length_c   1.000
_cell.angle_alpha   90.00
_cell.angle_beta   90.00
_cell.angle_gamma   90.00
#
_symmetry.space_group_name_H-M   'P 1'
#
loop_
_entity.id
_entity.type
_entity.pdbx_description
1 polymer ?
#
loop_
_entity_poly.entity_id
_entity_poly.type
_entity_poly.pdbx_seq_one_letter_code
_entity_poly.pdbx_strand_id
1 'polypeptide(L)'
;RLTAPLCVAGGIAIQLLREKGIEIHGHLKQVGTIQDAPINMVHPDMKALASIATEPIAMIDPQKRNEVENLVINLKKDGDSTGGIVEVVATGLPIGLGNPNFDGIENRLARVIFGVPAIKGVSFGGGFDMCAKLGSEVNDAFTMNNDKITTTTNNSGGIQGGITNGLPLVMQVGIKPTPSIYK
;
A
#
# COMPACT_ATOMS: atom_id res chain seq x y z
N ARG A 1 12.29 -15.13 8.63
CA ARG A 1 12.60 -15.34 10.07
C ARG A 1 12.54 -14.02 10.86
N LEU A 2 13.24 -12.96 10.43
CA LEU A 2 13.24 -11.66 11.14
C LEU A 2 11.91 -10.88 11.07
N THR A 3 11.05 -11.15 10.07
CA THR A 3 9.75 -10.48 9.91
C THR A 3 8.63 -11.11 10.75
N ALA A 4 8.77 -12.36 11.21
CA ALA A 4 7.71 -13.03 11.96
C ALA A 4 7.37 -12.32 13.29
N PRO A 5 8.34 -11.84 14.10
CA PRO A 5 8.04 -11.02 15.27
C PRO A 5 7.32 -9.70 14.92
N LEU A 6 7.66 -9.08 13.78
CA LEU A 6 6.97 -7.87 13.31
C LEU A 6 5.51 -8.17 12.95
N CYS A 7 5.22 -9.33 12.34
CA CYS A 7 3.85 -9.76 12.08
C CYS A 7 3.06 -10.00 13.38
N VAL A 8 3.68 -10.57 14.42
CA VAL A 8 3.03 -10.74 15.73
C VAL A 8 2.69 -9.38 16.35
N ALA A 9 3.67 -8.46 16.40
CA ALA A 9 3.45 -7.11 16.90
C ALA A 9 2.38 -6.36 16.08
N GLY A 10 2.41 -6.49 14.75
CA GLY A 10 1.41 -5.94 13.84
C GLY A 10 0.02 -6.52 14.07
N GLY A 11 -0.10 -7.82 14.32
CA GLY A 11 -1.39 -8.46 14.65
C GLY A 11 -2.02 -7.93 15.93
N ILE A 12 -1.21 -7.61 16.94
CA ILE A 12 -1.69 -6.93 18.16
C ILE A 12 -2.06 -5.48 17.84
N ALA A 13 -1.22 -4.76 17.10
CA ALA A 13 -1.46 -3.37 16.74
C ALA A 13 -2.76 -3.19 15.93
N ILE A 14 -3.03 -4.06 14.96
CA ILE A 14 -4.25 -4.02 14.14
C ILE A 14 -5.51 -4.21 14.99
N GLN A 15 -5.47 -5.05 16.03
CA GLN A 15 -6.59 -5.21 16.95
C GLN A 15 -6.88 -3.91 17.72
N LEU A 16 -5.84 -3.28 18.27
CA LEU A 16 -5.95 -2.00 18.98
C LEU A 16 -6.42 -0.85 18.06
N LEU A 17 -5.97 -0.85 16.81
CA LEU A 17 -6.38 0.14 15.81
C LEU A 17 -7.84 -0.05 15.40
N ARG A 18 -8.31 -1.29 15.31
CA ARG A 18 -9.71 -1.61 15.00
C ARG A 18 -10.67 -1.06 16.06
N GLU A 19 -10.29 -1.10 17.35
CA GLU A 19 -11.07 -0.47 18.43
C GLU A 19 -11.20 1.05 18.26
N LYS A 20 -10.28 1.68 17.54
CA LYS A 20 -10.31 3.11 17.19
C LYS A 20 -11.00 3.39 15.85
N GLY A 21 -11.60 2.37 15.22
CA GLY A 21 -12.21 2.49 13.90
C GLY A 21 -11.22 2.56 12.73
N ILE A 22 -9.94 2.24 12.97
CA ILE A 22 -8.91 2.20 11.94
C ILE A 22 -8.83 0.78 11.37
N GLU A 23 -8.96 0.66 10.05
CA GLU A 23 -8.86 -0.60 9.33
C GLU A 23 -7.68 -0.56 8.35
N ILE A 24 -6.90 -1.64 8.28
CA ILE A 24 -5.70 -1.72 7.44
C ILE A 24 -5.71 -3.03 6.68
N HIS A 25 -5.54 -2.96 5.36
CA HIS A 25 -5.35 -4.12 4.49
C HIS A 25 -4.26 -3.84 3.46
N GLY A 26 -3.74 -4.90 2.84
CA GLY A 26 -2.82 -4.78 1.72
C GLY A 26 -3.11 -5.79 0.63
N HIS A 27 -2.72 -5.45 -0.59
CA HIS A 27 -2.80 -6.32 -1.76
C HIS A 27 -1.54 -6.18 -2.61
N LEU A 28 -1.34 -7.14 -3.51
CA LEU A 28 -0.27 -7.08 -4.51
C LEU A 28 -0.73 -6.19 -5.66
N LYS A 29 -0.18 -4.99 -5.77
CA LYS A 29 -0.37 -4.10 -6.93
C LYS A 29 0.33 -4.65 -8.18
N GLN A 30 1.46 -5.33 -7.99
CA GLN A 30 2.26 -5.87 -9.10
C GLN A 30 3.11 -7.06 -8.65
N VAL A 31 3.25 -8.07 -9.52
CA VAL A 31 4.26 -9.14 -9.40
C VAL A 31 4.97 -9.30 -10.74
N GLY A 32 6.30 -9.16 -10.74
CA GLY A 32 7.05 -9.07 -11.99
C GLY A 32 6.51 -7.95 -12.88
N THR A 33 6.06 -8.30 -14.09
CA THR A 33 5.47 -7.35 -15.06
C THR A 33 3.94 -7.34 -15.04
N ILE A 34 3.30 -8.18 -14.22
CA ILE A 34 1.84 -8.33 -14.16
C ILE A 34 1.31 -7.35 -13.12
N GLN A 35 0.42 -6.45 -13.55
CA GLN A 35 -0.26 -5.47 -12.69
C GLN A 35 -1.66 -5.97 -12.32
N ASP A 36 -2.07 -5.67 -11.09
CA ASP A 36 -3.42 -5.92 -10.58
C ASP A 36 -4.42 -4.83 -11.01
N ALA A 37 -5.70 -5.04 -10.71
CA ALA A 37 -6.70 -3.99 -10.84
C ALA A 37 -6.42 -2.82 -9.87
N PRO A 38 -6.62 -1.56 -10.31
CA PRO A 38 -6.43 -0.40 -9.44
C PRO A 38 -7.53 -0.32 -8.37
N ILE A 39 -7.17 0.19 -7.20
CA ILE A 39 -8.14 0.51 -6.15
C ILE A 39 -8.70 1.92 -6.30
N ASN A 40 -9.91 2.14 -5.78
CA ASN A 40 -10.40 3.49 -5.53
C ASN A 40 -9.72 4.04 -4.27
N MET A 41 -8.80 4.99 -4.43
CA MET A 41 -8.03 5.54 -3.32
C MET A 41 -8.84 6.48 -2.40
N VAL A 42 -9.97 7.01 -2.85
CA VAL A 42 -10.85 7.86 -2.03
C VAL A 42 -11.81 7.00 -1.20
N HIS A 43 -12.35 5.94 -1.82
CA HIS A 43 -13.32 5.02 -1.22
C HIS A 43 -12.93 3.55 -1.51
N PRO A 44 -11.87 3.04 -0.87
CA PRO A 44 -11.43 1.67 -1.08
C PRO A 44 -12.47 0.68 -0.54
N ASP A 45 -12.70 -0.40 -1.28
CA ASP A 45 -13.53 -1.51 -0.80
C ASP A 45 -12.75 -2.36 0.21
N MET A 46 -12.81 -1.94 1.48
CA MET A 46 -12.10 -2.64 2.56
C MET A 46 -12.59 -4.07 2.77
N LYS A 47 -13.83 -4.40 2.39
CA LYS A 47 -14.34 -5.77 2.48
C LYS A 47 -13.72 -6.67 1.41
N ALA A 48 -13.59 -6.16 0.19
CA ALA A 48 -12.89 -6.86 -0.88
C ALA A 48 -11.40 -7.05 -0.54
N LEU A 49 -10.74 -6.02 0.00
CA LEU A 49 -9.34 -6.14 0.44
C LEU A 49 -9.18 -7.16 1.60
N ALA A 50 -10.15 -7.20 2.52
CA ALA A 50 -10.15 -8.19 3.60
C ALA A 50 -10.32 -9.63 3.08
N SER A 51 -11.16 -9.85 2.05
CA SER A 51 -11.43 -11.19 1.53
C SER A 51 -10.20 -11.77 0.80
N ILE A 52 -9.52 -10.95 -0.02
CA ILE A 52 -8.33 -11.40 -0.76
C ILE A 52 -7.12 -11.66 0.14
N ALA A 53 -7.11 -11.17 1.37
CA ALA A 53 -6.04 -11.46 2.33
C ALA A 53 -5.95 -12.95 2.70
N THR A 54 -7.02 -13.73 2.45
CA THR A 54 -7.03 -15.20 2.65
C THR A 54 -6.62 -15.99 1.41
N GLU A 55 -6.40 -15.33 0.29
CA GLU A 55 -6.03 -15.95 -0.97
C GLU A 55 -4.52 -16.25 -1.02
N PRO A 56 -4.08 -17.29 -1.77
CA PRO A 56 -2.66 -17.60 -1.92
C PRO A 56 -1.84 -16.43 -2.48
N ILE A 57 -2.46 -15.66 -3.38
CA ILE A 57 -1.92 -14.44 -3.97
C ILE A 57 -3.00 -13.37 -3.82
N ALA A 58 -2.77 -12.44 -2.88
CA ALA A 58 -3.71 -11.38 -2.52
C ALA A 58 -3.79 -10.30 -3.61
N MET A 59 -4.39 -10.65 -4.74
CA MET A 59 -4.74 -9.76 -5.86
C MET A 59 -6.25 -9.64 -5.98
N ILE A 60 -6.69 -8.45 -6.38
CA ILE A 60 -8.09 -8.08 -6.55
C ILE A 60 -8.68 -8.80 -7.77
N ASP A 61 -7.96 -8.78 -8.90
CA ASP A 61 -8.41 -9.43 -10.14
C ASP A 61 -8.05 -10.93 -10.15
N PRO A 62 -9.05 -11.85 -10.17
CA PRO A 62 -8.79 -13.28 -10.21
C PRO A 62 -8.05 -13.74 -11.48
N GLN A 63 -8.22 -13.05 -12.62
CA GLN A 63 -7.48 -13.37 -13.84
C GLN A 63 -6.00 -13.03 -13.69
N LYS A 64 -5.71 -11.85 -13.12
CA LYS A 64 -4.33 -11.45 -12.82
C LYS A 64 -3.67 -12.34 -11.78
N ARG A 65 -4.44 -12.79 -10.78
CA ARG A 65 -4.01 -13.82 -9.84
C ARG A 65 -3.54 -15.08 -10.55
N ASN A 66 -4.34 -15.63 -11.47
CA ASN A 66 -3.98 -16.82 -12.24
C ASN A 66 -2.74 -16.59 -13.14
N GLU A 67 -2.62 -15.42 -13.77
CA GLU A 67 -1.42 -15.06 -14.54
C GLU A 67 -0.17 -15.08 -13.65
N VAL A 68 -0.25 -14.51 -12.45
CA VAL A 68 0.86 -14.49 -11.48
C VAL A 68 1.17 -15.88 -10.93
N GLU A 69 0.17 -16.71 -10.65
CA GLU A 69 0.39 -18.10 -10.23
C GLU A 69 1.21 -18.88 -11.28
N ASN A 70 0.86 -18.74 -12.56
CA ASN A 70 1.60 -19.34 -13.66
C ASN A 70 3.03 -18.78 -13.76
N LEU A 71 3.20 -17.47 -13.61
CA LEU A 71 4.53 -16.83 -13.59
C LEU A 71 5.40 -17.41 -12.47
N VAL A 72 4.88 -17.50 -11.25
CA VAL A 72 5.62 -18.03 -10.09
C VAL A 72 5.98 -19.49 -10.27
N ILE A 73 5.07 -20.31 -10.82
CA ILE A 73 5.34 -21.73 -11.13
C ILE A 73 6.46 -21.86 -12.17
N ASN A 74 6.45 -21.04 -13.22
CA ASN A 74 7.46 -21.08 -14.27
C ASN A 74 8.83 -20.63 -13.73
N LEU A 75 8.91 -19.51 -13.01
CA LEU A 75 10.15 -19.04 -12.38
C LEU A 75 10.73 -20.09 -11.42
N LYS A 76 9.87 -20.78 -10.66
CA LYS A 76 10.31 -21.88 -9.79
C LYS A 76 10.94 -23.02 -10.59
N LYS A 77 10.38 -23.39 -11.76
CA LYS A 77 10.95 -24.43 -12.64
C LYS A 77 12.29 -23.98 -13.23
N ASP A 78 12.39 -22.70 -13.58
CA ASP A 78 13.59 -22.09 -14.15
C ASP A 78 14.68 -21.78 -13.09
N GLY A 79 14.37 -22.05 -11.81
CA GLY A 79 15.28 -21.79 -10.70
C GLY A 79 15.51 -20.31 -10.44
N ASP A 80 14.59 -19.43 -10.85
CA ASP A 80 14.69 -17.96 -10.75
C ASP A 80 13.61 -17.37 -9.82
N SER A 81 13.60 -16.05 -9.63
CA SER A 81 12.63 -15.36 -8.79
C SER A 81 12.24 -13.99 -9.34
N THR A 82 11.14 -13.43 -8.83
CA THR A 82 10.70 -12.08 -9.17
C THR A 82 10.34 -11.28 -7.92
N GLY A 83 10.25 -9.96 -8.10
CA GLY A 83 9.82 -9.01 -7.09
C GLY A 83 8.38 -8.56 -7.32
N GLY A 84 8.00 -7.48 -6.67
CA GLY A 84 6.66 -6.92 -6.81
C GLY A 84 6.47 -5.63 -6.03
N ILE A 85 5.24 -5.13 -6.10
CA ILE A 85 4.78 -3.95 -5.37
C ILE A 85 3.58 -4.36 -4.54
N VAL A 86 3.66 -4.13 -3.23
CA VAL A 86 2.52 -4.25 -2.31
C VAL A 86 1.92 -2.86 -2.13
N GLU A 87 0.61 -2.74 -2.22
CA GLU A 87 -0.12 -1.53 -1.85
C GLU A 87 -0.87 -1.78 -0.54
N VAL A 88 -0.66 -0.88 0.43
CA VAL A 88 -1.24 -0.93 1.77
C VAL A 88 -2.18 0.26 1.91
N VAL A 89 -3.39 -0.03 2.39
CA VAL A 89 -4.47 0.94 2.56
C VAL A 89 -4.89 0.97 4.02
N ALA A 90 -4.97 2.17 4.61
CA ALA A 90 -5.50 2.36 5.94
C ALA A 90 -6.64 3.40 5.93
N THR A 91 -7.81 3.03 6.45
CA THR A 91 -8.98 3.92 6.58
C THR A 91 -9.24 4.25 8.04
N GLY A 92 -10.05 5.29 8.29
CA GLY A 92 -10.44 5.69 9.65
C GLY A 92 -9.34 6.42 10.44
N LEU A 93 -8.24 6.81 9.79
CA LEU A 93 -7.20 7.60 10.44
C LEU A 93 -7.75 8.97 10.86
N PRO A 94 -7.48 9.43 12.09
CA PRO A 94 -7.85 10.77 12.49
C PRO A 94 -7.06 11.81 11.70
N ILE A 95 -7.67 12.97 11.47
CA ILE A 95 -7.02 14.13 10.87
C ILE A 95 -5.99 14.67 11.86
N GLY A 96 -4.81 15.05 11.37
CA GLY A 96 -3.80 15.71 12.20
C GLY A 96 -2.73 14.81 12.80
N LEU A 97 -2.61 13.54 12.39
CA LEU A 97 -1.48 12.69 12.80
C LEU A 97 -0.24 13.00 11.97
N GLY A 98 0.90 13.11 12.65
CA GLY A 98 2.18 13.44 12.03
C GLY A 98 2.58 14.88 12.29
N ASN A 99 3.69 15.28 11.66
CA ASN A 99 4.27 16.61 11.78
C ASN A 99 4.81 17.08 10.41
N PRO A 100 5.06 18.37 10.21
CA PRO A 100 5.72 18.85 9.01
C PRO A 100 7.17 18.35 8.87
N ASN A 101 7.73 18.51 7.66
CA ASN A 101 9.15 18.27 7.35
C ASN A 101 9.61 16.83 7.62
N PHE A 102 10.50 16.63 8.60
CA PHE A 102 11.21 15.38 8.84
C PHE A 102 10.55 14.45 9.86
N ASP A 103 9.46 14.87 10.49
CA ASP A 103 8.72 14.05 11.47
C ASP A 103 7.28 13.74 11.03
N GLY A 104 7.02 13.91 9.73
CA GLY A 104 5.77 13.48 9.09
C GLY A 104 5.53 11.99 9.16
N ILE A 105 4.26 11.60 9.03
CA ILE A 105 3.85 10.19 9.07
C ILE A 105 4.53 9.39 7.95
N GLU A 106 4.72 9.98 6.77
CA GLU A 106 5.45 9.38 5.64
C GLU A 106 6.89 9.01 6.05
N ASN A 107 7.60 9.91 6.72
CA ASN A 107 8.98 9.68 7.16
C ASN A 107 9.06 8.52 8.16
N ARG A 108 8.15 8.51 9.14
CA ARG A 108 8.12 7.50 10.20
C ARG A 108 7.77 6.12 9.63
N LEU A 109 6.79 6.06 8.73
CA LEU A 109 6.42 4.84 8.02
C LEU A 109 7.55 4.36 7.11
N ALA A 110 8.07 5.24 6.25
CA ALA A 110 9.15 4.91 5.33
C ALA A 110 10.37 4.35 6.07
N ARG A 111 10.79 4.96 7.18
CA ARG A 111 11.90 4.48 8.00
C ARG A 111 11.71 3.03 8.47
N VAL A 112 10.52 2.71 9.00
CA VAL A 112 10.23 1.37 9.52
C VAL A 112 10.09 0.36 8.40
N ILE A 113 9.38 0.72 7.32
CA ILE A 113 9.15 -0.13 6.16
C ILE A 113 10.47 -0.46 5.44
N PHE A 114 11.37 0.52 5.28
CA PHE A 114 12.66 0.29 4.64
C PHE A 114 13.59 -0.62 5.46
N GLY A 115 13.29 -0.81 6.76
CA GLY A 115 13.96 -1.80 7.60
C GLY A 115 13.54 -3.24 7.32
N VAL A 116 12.43 -3.47 6.60
CA VAL A 116 12.00 -4.79 6.18
C VAL A 116 12.96 -5.31 5.08
N PRO A 117 13.44 -6.56 5.16
CA PRO A 117 14.35 -7.10 4.15
C PRO A 117 13.74 -7.07 2.74
N ALA A 118 14.61 -6.87 1.73
CA ALA A 118 14.28 -6.80 0.30
C ALA A 118 13.46 -5.58 -0.16
N ILE A 119 13.07 -4.66 0.72
CA ILE A 119 12.47 -3.39 0.30
C ILE A 119 13.49 -2.53 -0.46
N LYS A 120 13.04 -1.89 -1.54
CA LYS A 120 13.83 -0.98 -2.38
C LYS A 120 13.18 0.36 -2.64
N GLY A 121 11.89 0.51 -2.38
CA GLY A 121 11.19 1.76 -2.55
C GLY A 121 9.93 1.80 -1.70
N VAL A 122 9.56 3.01 -1.28
CA VAL A 122 8.29 3.32 -0.64
C VAL A 122 7.78 4.58 -1.31
N SER A 123 6.50 4.61 -1.63
CA SER A 123 5.82 5.81 -2.13
C SER A 123 4.41 5.90 -1.54
N PHE A 124 3.85 7.11 -1.53
CA PHE A 124 2.53 7.35 -0.97
C PHE A 124 1.59 7.88 -2.05
N GLY A 125 0.30 7.57 -1.91
CA GLY A 125 -0.73 8.00 -2.84
C GLY A 125 -0.48 7.54 -4.27
N GLY A 126 -0.53 8.48 -5.20
CA GLY A 126 -0.22 8.27 -6.62
C GLY A 126 1.23 7.86 -6.88
N GLY A 127 2.09 7.92 -5.86
CA GLY A 127 3.45 7.40 -5.89
C GLY A 127 4.33 8.04 -6.96
N PHE A 128 5.22 7.23 -7.53
CA PHE A 128 6.16 7.71 -8.55
C PHE A 128 5.49 8.04 -9.90
N ASP A 129 4.27 7.58 -10.15
CA ASP A 129 3.52 7.94 -11.37
C ASP A 129 3.23 9.44 -11.44
N MET A 130 3.16 10.10 -10.28
CA MET A 130 2.93 11.54 -10.17
C MET A 130 4.16 12.38 -10.52
N CYS A 131 5.37 11.81 -10.49
CA CYS A 131 6.60 12.55 -10.77
C CYS A 131 6.67 13.09 -12.22
N ALA A 132 5.91 12.52 -13.15
CA ALA A 132 5.84 12.93 -14.54
C ALA A 132 4.63 13.84 -14.86
N LYS A 133 3.84 14.23 -13.85
CA LYS A 133 2.58 14.96 -14.02
C LYS A 133 2.71 16.43 -13.60
N LEU A 134 1.83 17.27 -14.13
CA LEU A 134 1.70 18.67 -13.75
C LEU A 134 1.00 18.81 -12.39
N GLY A 135 1.32 19.88 -11.65
CA GLY A 135 0.66 20.19 -10.37
C GLY A 135 -0.87 20.24 -10.47
N SER A 136 -1.40 20.76 -11.58
CA SER A 136 -2.84 20.82 -11.86
C SER A 136 -3.50 19.45 -12.05
N GLU A 137 -2.71 18.42 -12.37
CA GLU A 137 -3.21 17.04 -12.55
C GLU A 137 -3.16 16.25 -11.24
N VAL A 138 -2.28 16.61 -10.31
CA VAL A 138 -2.01 15.82 -9.10
C VAL A 138 -2.56 16.43 -7.82
N ASN A 139 -2.94 17.71 -7.83
CA ASN A 139 -3.52 18.35 -6.66
C ASN A 139 -4.89 17.74 -6.32
N ASP A 140 -5.07 17.37 -5.06
CA ASP A 140 -6.35 16.89 -4.55
C ASP A 140 -7.27 18.09 -4.24
N ALA A 141 -8.21 18.35 -5.15
CA ALA A 141 -9.12 19.48 -5.01
C ALA A 141 -10.12 19.24 -3.87
N PHE A 142 -10.19 20.18 -2.92
CA PHE A 142 -11.12 20.11 -1.81
C PHE A 142 -12.57 20.27 -2.29
N THR A 143 -13.45 19.50 -1.66
CA THR A 143 -14.90 19.54 -1.85
C THR A 143 -15.61 19.29 -0.52
N MET A 144 -16.92 19.48 -0.48
CA MET A 144 -17.75 19.29 0.70
C MET A 144 -18.71 18.13 0.49
N ASN A 145 -18.77 17.22 1.45
CA ASN A 145 -19.75 16.13 1.49
C ASN A 145 -20.38 16.10 2.88
N ASN A 146 -21.68 16.43 2.97
CA ASN A 146 -22.45 16.45 4.23
C ASN A 146 -21.72 17.18 5.37
N ASP A 147 -21.34 18.44 5.12
CA ASP A 147 -20.60 19.31 6.04
C ASP A 147 -19.19 18.85 6.44
N LYS A 148 -18.64 17.83 5.78
CA LYS A 148 -17.26 17.40 5.92
C LYS A 148 -16.43 17.80 4.71
N ILE A 149 -15.28 18.43 4.98
CA ILE A 149 -14.27 18.69 3.96
C ILE A 149 -13.65 17.35 3.56
N THR A 150 -13.63 17.09 2.25
CA THR A 150 -12.97 15.95 1.62
C THR A 150 -12.29 16.44 0.34
N THR A 151 -11.71 15.54 -0.45
CA THR A 151 -11.17 15.85 -1.77
C THR A 151 -11.83 15.01 -2.85
N THR A 152 -11.72 15.44 -4.11
CA THR A 152 -12.22 14.69 -5.28
C THR A 152 -11.34 13.50 -5.65
N THR A 153 -10.04 13.60 -5.37
CA THR A 153 -9.02 12.57 -5.62
C THR A 153 -8.17 12.36 -4.37
N ASN A 154 -7.37 11.30 -4.32
CA ASN A 154 -6.47 11.03 -3.19
C ASN A 154 -5.04 10.75 -3.69
N ASN A 155 -4.54 11.60 -4.59
CA ASN A 155 -3.18 11.51 -5.13
C ASN A 155 -2.12 11.68 -4.03
N SER A 156 -2.44 12.42 -2.97
CA SER A 156 -1.61 12.59 -1.77
C SER A 156 -1.59 11.34 -0.86
N GLY A 157 -2.48 10.37 -1.08
CA GLY A 157 -2.50 9.13 -0.32
C GLY A 157 -2.80 9.34 1.15
N GLY A 158 -3.74 10.25 1.46
CA GLY A 158 -4.21 10.54 2.81
C GLY A 158 -3.30 11.43 3.63
N ILE A 159 -2.24 11.98 3.03
CA ILE A 159 -1.19 12.71 3.75
C ILE A 159 -0.83 13.99 3.00
N GLN A 160 -0.97 15.14 3.66
CA GLN A 160 -0.58 16.44 3.11
C GLN A 160 0.37 17.14 4.06
N GLY A 161 1.56 17.51 3.57
CA GLY A 161 2.60 18.14 4.38
C GLY A 161 3.08 17.28 5.56
N GLY A 162 3.08 15.95 5.40
CA GLY A 162 3.45 15.00 6.45
C GLY A 162 2.37 14.72 7.51
N ILE A 163 1.16 15.26 7.33
CA ILE A 163 0.03 15.17 8.25
C ILE A 163 -1.15 14.45 7.60
N THR A 164 -1.82 13.55 8.34
CA THR A 164 -3.03 12.87 7.83
C THR A 164 -4.17 13.85 7.60
N ASN A 165 -4.83 13.75 6.44
CA ASN A 165 -5.95 14.63 6.06
C ASN A 165 -7.34 13.99 6.19
N GLY A 166 -7.41 12.75 6.68
CA GLY A 166 -8.66 12.02 6.93
C GLY A 166 -9.15 11.15 5.76
N LEU A 167 -8.54 11.27 4.59
CA LEU A 167 -8.71 10.31 3.50
C LEU A 167 -7.95 9.01 3.81
N PRO A 168 -8.23 7.92 3.07
CA PRO A 168 -7.45 6.70 3.20
C PRO A 168 -5.96 6.95 2.99
N LEU A 169 -5.13 6.43 3.89
CA LEU A 169 -3.69 6.40 3.68
C LEU A 169 -3.39 5.28 2.68
N VAL A 170 -2.69 5.61 1.59
CA VAL A 170 -2.29 4.65 0.56
C VAL A 170 -0.78 4.68 0.43
N MET A 171 -0.13 3.53 0.60
CA MET A 171 1.32 3.38 0.53
C MET A 171 1.68 2.21 -0.36
N GLN A 172 2.62 2.42 -1.28
CA GLN A 172 3.17 1.39 -2.16
C GLN A 172 4.58 1.04 -1.71
N VAL A 173 4.89 -0.24 -1.67
CA VAL A 173 6.14 -0.80 -1.15
C VAL A 173 6.76 -1.71 -2.21
N GLY A 174 7.88 -1.30 -2.77
CA GLY A 174 8.62 -2.03 -3.79
C GLY A 174 9.56 -3.05 -3.17
N ILE A 175 9.41 -4.32 -3.56
CA ILE A 175 10.16 -5.46 -3.05
C ILE A 175 10.97 -6.07 -4.19
N LYS A 176 12.30 -6.17 -4.02
CA LYS A 176 13.16 -6.80 -5.02
C LYS A 176 12.97 -8.33 -5.05
N PRO A 177 13.37 -9.01 -6.15
CA PRO A 177 13.41 -10.46 -6.19
C PRO A 177 14.22 -11.07 -5.04
N THR A 178 13.87 -12.31 -4.68
CA THR A 178 14.61 -13.07 -3.67
C THR A 178 16.01 -13.35 -4.19
N PRO A 179 17.08 -12.92 -3.49
CA PRO A 179 18.43 -12.95 -4.05
C PRO A 179 19.01 -14.37 -4.23
N SER A 180 18.52 -15.34 -3.46
CA SER A 180 18.96 -16.73 -3.55
C SER A 180 18.12 -17.49 -4.55
N ILE A 181 18.69 -17.72 -5.73
CA ILE A 181 18.09 -18.47 -6.84
C ILE A 181 18.84 -19.80 -7.03
N TYR A 182 18.23 -20.77 -7.70
CA TYR A 182 18.78 -22.12 -7.94
C TYR A 182 19.54 -22.26 -9.26
N LYS A 183 19.42 -21.26 -10.13
CA LYS A 183 20.10 -21.19 -11.42
C LYS A 183 21.60 -20.96 -11.28
#